data_AF-A0A9P6D5E2-F1
#
_entry.id   AF-A0A9P6D5E2-F1
#
_cell.length_a   1.000
_cell.length_b   1.000
_cell.length_c   1.000
_cell.angle_alpha   90.00
_cell.angle_beta   90.00
_cell.angle_gamma   90.00
#
_symmetry.space_group_name_H-M   'P 1'
#
loop_
_entity.id
_entity.type
_entity.pdbx_description
1 polymer ?
#
loop_
_entity_poly.entity_id
_entity_poly.type
_entity_poly.pdbx_seq_one_letter_code
_entity_poly.pdbx_strand_id
1 'polypeptide(L)'
;MFVGNLQQFHMVEISPDTTAGDVVALMESQGALVGWAGTGGWMVFEVAQDFGMERPIRSYELLVDIQSSWLKDKTVNYFMLKLTPLASTLARSAIPSSSPTHSGYIEWESRRGKWSKRWVQLKEHSIYLSKRDNGKDEVLICSLSNFDAYQVTRPYKAPKPFTFSVKSTDKLSFFENTDDYMHTFSCSEKDGKIWMEKILIARSYVLYQEKNILFGSKPSGNGAPSSNTVLSRTGTRKSSSSAQRPVQPLVNMPPVFMASAVPSLPHANVFEPGSLLSRQT
;
A
#
# COMPACT_ATOMS: atom_id res chain seq x y z
N MET A 1 -22.77 -0.66 -14.66
CA MET A 1 -21.61 -1.58 -14.66
C MET A 1 -21.56 -2.31 -15.99
N PHE A 2 -20.39 -2.40 -16.60
CA PHE A 2 -20.21 -3.14 -17.85
C PHE A 2 -19.85 -4.61 -17.57
N VAL A 3 -20.21 -5.53 -18.46
CA VAL A 3 -19.86 -6.96 -18.35
C VAL A 3 -19.05 -7.35 -19.58
N GLY A 4 -17.81 -7.80 -19.37
CA GLY A 4 -16.87 -8.26 -20.40
C GLY A 4 -16.36 -7.18 -21.35
N ASN A 5 -17.27 -6.47 -22.02
CA ASN A 5 -17.00 -5.38 -22.96
C ASN A 5 -17.92 -4.17 -22.67
N LEU A 6 -17.82 -3.13 -23.49
CA LEU A 6 -18.62 -1.90 -23.34
C LEU A 6 -20.02 -1.97 -24.00
N GLN A 7 -20.48 -3.14 -24.44
CA GLN A 7 -21.76 -3.30 -25.14
C GLN A 7 -22.92 -3.61 -24.20
N GLN A 8 -22.67 -4.33 -23.11
CA GLN A 8 -23.70 -4.70 -22.14
C GLN A 8 -23.51 -3.93 -20.84
N PHE A 9 -24.54 -3.19 -20.43
CA PHE A 9 -24.55 -2.37 -19.22
C PHE A 9 -25.72 -2.74 -18.32
N HIS A 10 -25.44 -2.84 -17.02
CA HIS A 10 -26.45 -3.05 -15.97
C HIS A 10 -26.38 -1.93 -14.93
N MET A 11 -27.53 -1.43 -14.51
CA MET A 11 -27.61 -0.49 -13.39
C MET A 11 -27.47 -1.25 -12.07
N VAL A 12 -26.57 -0.79 -11.21
CA VAL A 12 -26.35 -1.35 -9.87
C VAL A 12 -26.36 -0.18 -8.92
N GLU A 13 -27.21 -0.28 -7.90
CA GLU A 13 -27.18 0.65 -6.77
C GLU A 13 -25.98 0.32 -5.89
N ILE A 14 -25.15 1.31 -5.60
CA ILE A 14 -23.98 1.16 -4.74
C ILE A 14 -24.28 1.88 -3.43
N SER A 15 -24.58 1.08 -2.40
CA SER A 15 -24.69 1.55 -1.02
C SER A 15 -23.31 1.64 -0.35
N PRO A 16 -23.18 2.30 0.81
CA PRO A 16 -21.92 2.40 1.54
C PRO A 16 -21.28 1.06 1.92
N ASP A 17 -22.08 0.00 2.03
CA ASP A 17 -21.67 -1.36 2.38
C ASP A 17 -21.58 -2.31 1.17
N THR A 18 -21.92 -1.85 -0.05
CA THR A 18 -21.83 -2.67 -1.26
C THR A 18 -20.37 -3.04 -1.56
N THR A 19 -20.07 -4.34 -1.48
CA THR A 19 -18.76 -4.87 -1.86
C THR A 19 -18.71 -5.26 -3.34
N ALA A 20 -17.50 -5.41 -3.88
CA ALA A 20 -17.34 -5.98 -5.22
C ALA A 20 -17.91 -7.41 -5.33
N GLY A 21 -17.87 -8.20 -4.25
CA GLY A 21 -18.43 -9.55 -4.20
C GLY A 21 -19.94 -9.56 -4.32
N ASP A 22 -20.62 -8.65 -3.62
CA ASP A 22 -22.09 -8.51 -3.69
C ASP A 22 -22.54 -8.23 -5.12
N VAL A 23 -21.78 -7.40 -5.85
CA VAL A 23 -22.10 -7.10 -7.25
C VAL A 23 -21.88 -8.30 -8.18
N VAL A 24 -20.81 -9.06 -7.99
CA VAL A 24 -20.61 -10.30 -8.77
C VAL A 24 -21.77 -11.27 -8.52
N ALA A 25 -22.16 -11.48 -7.26
CA ALA A 25 -23.27 -12.36 -6.90
C ALA A 25 -24.63 -11.87 -7.44
N LEU A 26 -24.88 -10.56 -7.39
CA LEU A 26 -26.07 -9.95 -7.97
C LEU A 26 -26.15 -10.23 -9.47
N MET A 27 -25.06 -9.98 -10.21
CA MET A 27 -25.01 -10.17 -11.66
C MET A 27 -25.16 -11.64 -12.05
N GLU A 28 -24.58 -12.54 -11.27
CA GLU A 28 -24.77 -13.98 -11.43
C GLU A 28 -26.24 -14.38 -11.24
N SER A 29 -26.89 -13.90 -10.17
CA SER A 29 -28.30 -14.19 -9.90
C SER A 29 -29.26 -13.67 -10.97
N GLN A 30 -28.87 -12.59 -11.66
CA GLN A 30 -29.60 -12.01 -12.80
C GLN A 30 -29.32 -12.73 -14.13
N GLY A 31 -28.44 -13.73 -14.15
CA GLY A 31 -28.02 -14.42 -15.37
C GLY A 31 -27.14 -13.58 -16.30
N ALA A 32 -26.69 -12.40 -15.87
CA ALA A 32 -25.94 -11.45 -16.68
C ALA A 32 -24.53 -11.96 -17.07
N LEU A 33 -24.03 -12.96 -16.34
CA LEU A 33 -22.70 -13.55 -16.52
C LEU A 33 -22.72 -14.83 -17.38
N VAL A 34 -23.90 -15.33 -17.74
CA VAL A 34 -24.07 -16.57 -18.53
C VAL A 34 -23.64 -16.33 -19.99
N GLY A 35 -22.95 -17.30 -20.58
CA GLY A 35 -22.58 -17.29 -22.01
C GLY A 35 -21.30 -16.55 -22.36
N TRP A 36 -20.64 -15.90 -21.39
CA TRP A 36 -19.33 -15.28 -21.59
C TRP A 36 -18.20 -16.32 -21.57
N ALA A 37 -17.23 -16.15 -22.47
CA ALA A 37 -16.03 -16.98 -22.53
C ALA A 37 -14.82 -16.30 -21.87
N GLY A 38 -13.99 -17.07 -21.18
CA GLY A 38 -12.78 -16.60 -20.51
C GLY A 38 -12.21 -17.64 -19.55
N THR A 39 -11.21 -17.26 -18.76
CA THR A 39 -10.56 -18.15 -17.79
C THR A 39 -10.61 -17.57 -16.38
N GLY A 40 -10.64 -18.45 -15.37
CA GLY A 40 -10.70 -18.07 -13.97
C GLY A 40 -12.10 -17.69 -13.50
N GLY A 41 -12.19 -16.72 -12.60
CA GLY A 41 -13.44 -16.30 -11.97
C GLY A 41 -13.79 -14.84 -12.29
N TRP A 42 -15.05 -14.48 -12.05
CA TRP A 42 -15.51 -13.11 -12.21
C TRP A 42 -14.99 -12.21 -11.10
N MET A 43 -14.46 -11.06 -11.48
CA MET A 43 -14.14 -9.96 -10.57
C MET A 43 -14.64 -8.65 -11.15
N VAL A 44 -14.96 -7.70 -10.27
CA VAL A 44 -15.13 -6.30 -10.67
C VAL A 44 -13.73 -5.72 -10.89
N PHE A 45 -13.58 -4.91 -11.93
CA PHE A 45 -12.37 -4.15 -12.23
C PHE A 45 -12.68 -2.66 -12.11
N GLU A 46 -11.74 -1.93 -11.50
CA GLU A 46 -11.66 -0.49 -11.62
C GLU A 46 -10.96 -0.20 -12.95
N VAL A 47 -11.67 0.43 -13.89
CA VAL A 47 -11.06 0.93 -15.13
C VAL A 47 -10.79 2.42 -14.95
N ALA A 48 -9.52 2.74 -14.70
CA ALA A 48 -9.00 4.10 -14.57
C ALA A 48 -8.70 4.65 -15.98
N GLN A 49 -9.74 5.16 -16.65
CA GLN A 49 -9.68 5.65 -18.02
C GLN A 49 -8.76 6.87 -18.17
N ASP A 50 -8.69 7.70 -17.14
CA ASP A 50 -7.79 8.84 -17.00
C ASP A 50 -6.30 8.45 -17.13
N PHE A 51 -5.94 7.24 -16.72
CA PHE A 51 -4.59 6.71 -16.83
C PHE A 51 -4.44 5.58 -17.85
N GLY A 52 -5.52 5.13 -18.48
CA GLY A 52 -5.49 4.06 -19.47
C GLY A 52 -5.06 2.72 -18.90
N MET A 53 -5.53 2.41 -17.69
CA MET A 53 -5.14 1.23 -16.93
C MET A 53 -6.30 0.71 -16.08
N GLU A 54 -6.14 -0.49 -15.54
CA GLU A 54 -7.18 -1.12 -14.73
C GLU A 54 -6.58 -2.03 -13.66
N ARG A 55 -7.37 -2.32 -12.62
CA ARG A 55 -7.02 -3.32 -11.62
C ARG A 55 -8.22 -4.19 -11.24
N PRO A 56 -8.01 -5.46 -10.86
CA PRO A 56 -9.04 -6.25 -10.22
C PRO A 56 -9.35 -5.69 -8.83
N ILE A 57 -10.63 -5.65 -8.48
CA ILE A 57 -11.13 -5.28 -7.16
C ILE A 57 -11.47 -6.56 -6.41
N ARG A 58 -10.86 -6.77 -5.25
CA ARG A 58 -11.09 -7.97 -4.43
C ARG A 58 -12.53 -7.97 -3.94
N SER A 59 -13.12 -9.16 -3.80
CA SER A 59 -14.55 -9.33 -3.46
C SER A 59 -14.98 -8.65 -2.15
N TYR A 60 -14.03 -8.29 -1.29
CA TYR A 60 -14.26 -7.68 0.01
C TYR A 60 -13.92 -6.19 0.07
N GLU A 61 -13.52 -5.57 -1.03
CA GLU A 61 -13.37 -4.12 -1.14
C GLU A 61 -14.75 -3.47 -1.33
N LEU A 62 -14.94 -2.28 -0.75
CA LEU A 62 -16.16 -1.48 -0.90
C LEU A 62 -16.06 -0.61 -2.15
N LEU A 63 -17.11 -0.62 -2.98
CA LEU A 63 -17.09 0.14 -4.22
C LEU A 63 -17.17 1.66 -3.99
N VAL A 64 -17.82 2.08 -2.89
CA VAL A 64 -17.92 3.49 -2.52
C VAL A 64 -16.55 4.11 -2.24
N ASP A 65 -15.66 3.37 -1.57
CA ASP A 65 -14.30 3.83 -1.24
C ASP A 65 -13.50 4.08 -2.52
N ILE A 66 -13.63 3.17 -3.48
CA ILE A 66 -12.96 3.28 -4.78
C ILE A 66 -13.48 4.49 -5.56
N GLN A 67 -14.80 4.66 -5.64
CA GLN A 67 -15.41 5.83 -6.29
C GLN A 67 -15.05 7.14 -5.61
N SER A 68 -14.79 7.12 -4.30
CA SER A 68 -14.42 8.32 -3.55
C SER A 68 -13.05 8.86 -3.96
N SER A 69 -12.16 8.00 -4.46
CA SER A 69 -10.83 8.37 -4.96
C SER A 69 -10.85 9.08 -6.32
N TRP A 70 -11.92 8.88 -7.10
CA TRP A 70 -11.99 9.37 -8.47
C TRP A 70 -12.20 10.89 -8.53
N LEU A 71 -11.62 11.52 -9.55
CA LEU A 71 -11.88 12.92 -9.89
C LEU A 71 -13.17 13.00 -10.71
N LYS A 72 -14.32 12.99 -10.04
CA LYS A 72 -15.66 12.85 -10.65
C LYS A 72 -15.95 13.87 -11.75
N ASP A 73 -15.46 15.09 -11.62
CA ASP A 73 -15.72 16.16 -12.60
C ASP A 73 -14.81 16.09 -13.84
N LYS A 74 -13.79 15.23 -13.83
CA LYS A 74 -12.73 15.20 -14.86
C LYS A 74 -12.50 13.83 -15.48
N THR A 75 -13.08 12.76 -14.92
CA THR A 75 -12.71 11.38 -15.27
C THR A 75 -13.93 10.56 -15.60
N VAL A 76 -13.76 9.66 -16.56
CA VAL A 76 -14.77 8.66 -16.97
C VAL A 76 -14.34 7.28 -16.49
N ASN A 77 -13.96 7.20 -15.21
CA ASN A 77 -13.63 5.93 -14.57
C ASN A 77 -14.91 5.13 -14.36
N TYR A 78 -14.84 3.81 -14.52
CA TYR A 78 -16.01 2.95 -14.40
C TYR A 78 -15.65 1.56 -13.89
N PHE A 79 -16.68 0.86 -13.44
CA PHE A 79 -16.59 -0.55 -13.07
C PHE A 79 -16.94 -1.47 -14.23
N MET A 80 -16.16 -2.54 -14.36
CA MET A 80 -16.37 -3.58 -15.37
C MET A 80 -16.19 -4.96 -14.75
N LEU A 81 -17.12 -5.87 -15.00
CA LEU A 81 -16.96 -7.28 -14.66
C LEU A 81 -16.12 -7.97 -15.72
N LYS A 82 -15.11 -8.73 -15.30
CA LYS A 82 -14.27 -9.54 -16.20
C LYS A 82 -13.96 -10.90 -15.59
N LEU A 83 -13.83 -11.90 -16.47
CA LEU A 83 -13.21 -13.18 -16.13
C LEU A 83 -11.70 -12.98 -16.02
N THR A 84 -11.11 -13.47 -14.93
CA THR A 84 -9.66 -13.38 -14.70
C THR A 84 -9.12 -14.60 -13.94
N PRO A 85 -7.93 -15.12 -14.32
CA PRO A 85 -7.25 -16.17 -13.56
C PRO A 85 -6.82 -15.70 -12.16
N LEU A 86 -6.78 -14.38 -11.90
CA LEU A 86 -6.42 -13.83 -10.60
C LEU A 86 -7.50 -14.04 -9.52
N ALA A 87 -8.72 -14.43 -9.89
CA ALA A 87 -9.84 -14.55 -8.96
C ALA A 87 -9.56 -15.51 -7.79
N SER A 88 -8.94 -16.66 -8.06
CA SER A 88 -8.56 -17.61 -7.01
C SER A 88 -7.42 -17.06 -6.14
N THR A 89 -6.41 -16.46 -6.76
CA THR A 89 -5.23 -15.89 -6.08
C THR A 89 -5.57 -14.70 -5.18
N LEU A 90 -6.58 -13.91 -5.56
CA LEU A 90 -7.01 -12.72 -4.81
C LEU A 90 -8.25 -12.97 -3.92
N ALA A 91 -8.73 -14.20 -3.86
CA ALA A 91 -9.81 -14.60 -2.97
C ALA A 91 -9.42 -14.38 -1.50
N ARG A 92 -10.42 -14.12 -0.65
CA ARG A 92 -10.21 -13.95 0.79
C ARG A 92 -9.53 -15.18 1.44
N SER A 93 -9.85 -16.37 0.96
CA SER A 93 -9.26 -17.64 1.42
C SER A 93 -7.81 -17.85 0.98
N ALA A 94 -7.33 -17.10 -0.02
CA ALA A 94 -5.97 -17.19 -0.55
C ALA A 94 -5.02 -16.15 0.06
N ILE A 95 -5.48 -15.33 1.00
CA ILE A 95 -4.65 -14.33 1.68
C ILE A 95 -3.58 -15.07 2.49
N PRO A 96 -2.29 -14.78 2.27
CA PRO A 96 -1.21 -15.48 2.96
C PRO A 96 -1.12 -15.07 4.43
N SER A 97 -0.46 -15.90 5.26
CA SER A 97 -0.18 -15.57 6.66
C SER A 97 0.86 -14.45 6.84
N SER A 98 1.67 -14.19 5.81
CA SER A 98 2.63 -13.10 5.75
C SER A 98 2.61 -12.42 4.37
N SER A 99 2.87 -11.11 4.34
CA SER A 99 2.96 -10.38 3.08
C SER A 99 4.13 -10.92 2.24
N PRO A 100 3.92 -11.13 0.93
CA PRO A 100 4.99 -11.55 0.05
C PRO A 100 6.06 -10.46 -0.07
N THR A 101 7.27 -10.90 -0.36
CA THR A 101 8.39 -10.04 -0.76
C THR A 101 8.79 -10.35 -2.20
N HIS A 102 9.27 -9.35 -2.92
CA HIS A 102 9.83 -9.55 -4.26
C HIS A 102 10.83 -8.46 -4.58
N SER A 103 11.84 -8.77 -5.40
CA SER A 103 12.84 -7.78 -5.77
C SER A 103 13.46 -8.08 -7.13
N GLY A 104 13.85 -7.04 -7.85
CA GLY A 104 14.44 -7.19 -9.16
C GLY A 104 14.81 -5.86 -9.80
N TYR A 105 15.67 -5.91 -10.82
CA TYR A 105 15.94 -4.76 -11.65
C TYR A 105 14.86 -4.60 -12.72
N ILE A 106 14.12 -3.49 -12.68
CA ILE A 106 13.11 -3.13 -13.69
C ILE A 106 13.28 -1.67 -14.12
N GLU A 107 12.67 -1.30 -15.25
CA GLU A 107 12.67 0.09 -15.71
C GLU A 107 11.62 0.86 -14.92
N TRP A 108 12.01 1.98 -14.32
CA TRP A 108 11.13 2.89 -13.60
C TRP A 108 11.05 4.22 -14.32
N GLU A 109 9.83 4.72 -14.49
CA GLU A 109 9.59 6.02 -15.09
C GLU A 109 9.57 7.11 -14.02
N SER A 110 10.70 7.82 -13.90
CA SER A 110 10.84 8.91 -12.93
C SER A 110 9.96 10.12 -13.25
N ARG A 111 9.71 10.35 -14.54
CA ARG A 111 8.83 11.36 -15.14
C ARG A 111 8.40 10.84 -16.49
N ARG A 112 7.28 11.34 -17.03
CA ARG A 112 6.76 10.91 -18.34
C ARG A 112 7.87 10.85 -19.41
N GLY A 113 8.08 9.67 -19.99
CA GLY A 113 9.09 9.37 -21.01
C GLY A 113 10.52 9.18 -20.50
N LYS A 114 10.82 9.51 -19.24
CA LYS A 114 12.16 9.41 -18.64
C LYS A 114 12.29 8.16 -17.79
N TRP A 115 12.79 7.12 -18.44
CA TRP A 115 13.03 5.81 -17.86
C TRP A 115 14.43 5.64 -17.29
N SER A 116 14.54 4.85 -16.23
CA SER A 116 15.82 4.39 -15.72
C SER A 116 15.70 3.02 -15.07
N LYS A 117 16.67 2.15 -15.33
CA LYS A 117 16.78 0.87 -14.65
C LYS A 117 17.08 1.11 -13.16
N ARG A 118 16.28 0.51 -12.29
CA ARG A 118 16.37 0.60 -10.84
C ARG A 118 16.19 -0.75 -10.20
N TRP A 119 16.81 -0.93 -9.03
CA TRP A 119 16.48 -2.04 -8.17
C TRP A 119 15.20 -1.69 -7.42
N VAL A 120 14.19 -2.53 -7.55
CA VAL A 120 12.88 -2.35 -6.91
C VAL A 120 12.66 -3.48 -5.93
N GLN A 121 12.10 -3.16 -4.75
CA GLN A 121 11.81 -4.13 -3.71
C GLN A 121 10.39 -3.92 -3.17
N LEU A 122 9.60 -4.98 -3.18
CA LEU A 122 8.42 -5.14 -2.34
C LEU A 122 8.88 -5.75 -1.02
N LYS A 123 8.86 -4.97 0.05
CA LYS A 123 9.14 -5.39 1.43
C LYS A 123 8.31 -4.54 2.39
N GLU A 124 7.95 -5.08 3.56
CA GLU A 124 7.25 -4.31 4.60
C GLU A 124 6.00 -3.59 4.06
N HIS A 125 5.22 -4.29 3.24
CA HIS A 125 4.00 -3.77 2.61
C HIS A 125 4.21 -2.51 1.76
N SER A 126 5.43 -2.28 1.28
CA SER A 126 5.81 -1.06 0.61
C SER A 126 6.73 -1.33 -0.57
N ILE A 127 6.77 -0.38 -1.50
CA ILE A 127 7.68 -0.41 -2.64
C ILE A 127 8.85 0.53 -2.37
N TYR A 128 10.06 -0.02 -2.44
CA TYR A 128 11.31 0.70 -2.31
C TYR A 128 12.07 0.67 -3.63
N LEU A 129 12.83 1.74 -3.88
CA LEU A 129 13.62 1.93 -5.08
C LEU A 129 15.04 2.34 -4.71
N SER A 130 16.03 1.72 -5.36
CA SER A 130 17.43 2.09 -5.20
C SER A 130 18.18 1.99 -6.52
N LYS A 131 19.40 2.55 -6.56
CA LYS A 131 20.26 2.44 -7.74
C LYS A 131 20.81 1.01 -7.92
N ARG A 132 20.99 0.27 -6.82
CA ARG A 132 21.64 -1.06 -6.77
C ARG A 132 21.01 -1.95 -5.70
N ASP A 133 21.23 -3.25 -5.82
CA ASP A 133 20.75 -4.35 -4.96
C ASP A 133 21.47 -4.51 -3.61
N ASN A 134 22.16 -3.46 -3.15
CA ASN A 134 22.93 -3.48 -1.90
C ASN A 134 22.23 -2.75 -0.74
N GLY A 135 20.98 -2.33 -0.92
CA GLY A 135 20.18 -1.60 0.08
C GLY A 135 20.66 -0.18 0.39
N LYS A 136 21.72 0.32 -0.26
CA LYS A 136 22.17 1.72 -0.09
C LYS A 136 21.30 2.66 -0.91
N ASP A 137 21.05 3.84 -0.34
CA ASP A 137 20.22 4.90 -0.95
C ASP A 137 18.84 4.38 -1.38
N GLU A 138 18.26 3.46 -0.61
CA GLU A 138 16.88 3.04 -0.86
C GLU A 138 15.90 4.15 -0.47
N VAL A 139 14.91 4.35 -1.33
CA VAL A 139 13.86 5.36 -1.18
C VAL A 139 12.53 4.62 -1.18
N LEU A 140 11.75 4.82 -0.13
CA LEU A 140 10.34 4.43 -0.11
C LEU A 140 9.59 5.30 -1.11
N ILE A 141 8.94 4.67 -2.10
CA ILE A 141 8.14 5.42 -3.08
C ILE A 141 6.64 5.35 -2.78
N CYS A 142 6.15 4.21 -2.26
CA CYS A 142 4.75 4.10 -1.87
C CYS A 142 4.50 2.98 -0.85
N SER A 143 3.47 3.16 -0.02
CA SER A 143 2.93 2.13 0.88
C SER A 143 1.71 1.46 0.26
N LEU A 144 1.61 0.14 0.35
CA LEU A 144 0.43 -0.61 -0.05
C LEU A 144 -0.72 -0.49 0.98
N SER A 145 -0.66 0.40 1.97
CA SER A 145 -1.84 0.82 2.73
C SER A 145 -2.80 1.68 1.92
N ASN A 146 -2.28 2.44 0.95
CA ASN A 146 -3.08 3.32 0.10
C ASN A 146 -2.63 3.32 -1.36
N PHE A 147 -1.91 2.30 -1.81
CA PHE A 147 -1.57 2.05 -3.21
C PHE A 147 -1.96 0.64 -3.63
N ASP A 148 -2.24 0.46 -4.92
CA ASP A 148 -2.50 -0.84 -5.52
C ASP A 148 -1.91 -0.91 -6.94
N ALA A 149 -1.78 -2.13 -7.47
CA ALA A 149 -1.21 -2.38 -8.79
C ALA A 149 -2.27 -2.35 -9.89
N TYR A 150 -1.95 -1.66 -10.99
CA TYR A 150 -2.78 -1.49 -12.18
C TYR A 150 -2.04 -1.98 -13.41
N GLN A 151 -2.70 -2.78 -14.22
CA GLN A 151 -2.23 -3.15 -15.54
C GLN A 151 -2.51 -2.02 -16.52
N VAL A 152 -1.49 -1.57 -17.27
CA VAL A 152 -1.68 -0.58 -18.33
C VAL A 152 -2.32 -1.27 -19.54
N THR A 153 -3.47 -0.77 -19.98
CA THR A 153 -4.27 -1.37 -21.06
C THR A 153 -4.18 -0.59 -22.37
N ARG A 154 -3.85 0.69 -22.31
CA ARG A 154 -3.59 1.52 -23.50
C ARG A 154 -2.13 1.41 -23.93
N PRO A 155 -1.82 1.60 -25.23
CA PRO A 155 -0.44 1.67 -25.70
C PRO A 155 0.37 2.69 -24.91
N TYR A 156 1.50 2.25 -24.36
CA TYR A 156 2.38 3.06 -23.53
C TYR A 156 3.79 3.05 -24.11
N LYS A 157 4.43 4.23 -24.21
CA LYS A 157 5.80 4.34 -24.73
C LYS A 157 6.80 3.93 -23.65
N ALA A 158 7.04 2.63 -23.54
CA ALA A 158 7.92 2.03 -22.55
C ALA A 158 9.10 1.29 -23.19
N PRO A 159 10.24 1.14 -22.48
CA PRO A 159 11.41 0.43 -22.96
C PRO A 159 11.25 -1.10 -23.02
N LYS A 160 10.28 -1.68 -22.30
CA LYS A 160 10.01 -3.13 -22.24
C LYS A 160 8.52 -3.42 -22.52
N PRO A 161 8.18 -4.65 -22.96
CA PRO A 161 6.84 -4.93 -23.50
C PRO A 161 5.74 -4.95 -22.44
N PHE A 162 6.05 -5.24 -21.17
CA PHE A 162 5.06 -5.24 -20.12
C PHE A 162 5.17 -3.97 -19.29
N THR A 163 4.06 -3.24 -19.17
CA THR A 163 3.97 -2.00 -18.40
C THR A 163 2.86 -2.12 -17.37
N PHE A 164 3.18 -1.75 -16.13
CA PHE A 164 2.21 -1.67 -15.04
C PHE A 164 2.51 -0.45 -14.18
N SER A 165 1.53 -0.04 -13.40
CA SER A 165 1.68 1.10 -12.48
C SER A 165 1.24 0.71 -11.07
N VAL A 166 1.85 1.32 -10.08
CA VAL A 166 1.38 1.31 -8.70
C VAL A 166 0.82 2.70 -8.42
N LYS A 167 -0.50 2.82 -8.25
CA LYS A 167 -1.24 4.09 -8.13
C LYS A 167 -1.88 4.17 -6.76
N SER A 168 -1.93 5.38 -6.19
CA SER A 168 -2.67 5.61 -4.96
C SER A 168 -4.16 5.31 -5.14
N THR A 169 -4.78 4.74 -4.11
CA THR A 169 -6.22 4.59 -3.98
C THR A 169 -6.87 5.77 -3.26
N ASP A 170 -6.10 6.79 -2.89
CA ASP A 170 -6.60 8.06 -2.37
C ASP A 170 -6.87 9.05 -3.51
N LYS A 171 -7.38 10.24 -3.18
CA LYS A 171 -7.61 11.30 -4.16
C LYS A 171 -6.28 11.91 -4.62
N LEU A 172 -6.12 12.13 -5.93
CA LEU A 172 -4.96 12.85 -6.49
C LEU A 172 -4.72 14.22 -5.83
N SER A 173 -5.78 14.91 -5.38
CA SER A 173 -5.68 16.21 -4.71
C SER A 173 -4.96 16.17 -3.35
N PHE A 174 -4.70 14.99 -2.78
CA PHE A 174 -3.93 14.84 -1.55
C PHE A 174 -2.42 14.88 -1.78
N PHE A 175 -1.97 14.85 -3.04
CA PHE A 175 -0.56 14.84 -3.40
C PHE A 175 -0.10 16.23 -3.79
N GLU A 176 0.89 16.76 -3.09
CA GLU A 176 1.54 18.04 -3.43
C GLU A 176 2.26 17.94 -4.79
N ASN A 177 2.92 16.81 -5.03
CA ASN A 177 3.55 16.47 -6.28
C ASN A 177 2.80 15.32 -6.96
N THR A 178 2.25 15.58 -8.15
CA THR A 178 1.48 14.59 -8.90
C THR A 178 2.30 13.38 -9.35
N ASP A 179 3.63 13.51 -9.44
CA ASP A 179 4.52 12.39 -9.77
C ASP A 179 4.56 11.33 -8.63
N ASP A 180 4.14 11.68 -7.41
CA ASP A 180 4.11 10.76 -6.26
C ASP A 180 2.79 9.97 -6.19
N TYR A 181 1.79 10.35 -6.98
CA TYR A 181 0.49 9.66 -7.02
C TYR A 181 0.54 8.29 -7.71
N MET A 182 1.50 8.11 -8.62
CA MET A 182 1.59 6.92 -9.47
C MET A 182 3.03 6.66 -9.90
N HIS A 183 3.48 5.42 -9.73
CA HIS A 183 4.79 4.98 -10.19
C HIS A 183 4.62 3.92 -11.29
N THR A 184 5.15 4.22 -12.47
CA THR A 184 5.04 3.34 -13.64
C THR A 184 6.34 2.57 -13.85
N PHE A 185 6.19 1.28 -14.15
CA PHE A 185 7.27 0.34 -14.33
C PHE A 185 7.14 -0.38 -15.67
N SER A 186 8.28 -0.82 -16.20
CA SER A 186 8.34 -1.60 -17.42
C SER A 186 9.38 -2.72 -17.31
N CYS A 187 8.99 -3.93 -17.70
CA CYS A 187 9.82 -5.13 -17.60
C CYS A 187 9.42 -6.21 -18.63
N SER A 188 10.02 -7.40 -18.53
CA SER A 188 9.60 -8.55 -19.33
C SER A 188 8.18 -8.98 -18.95
N GLU A 189 7.46 -9.63 -19.85
CA GLU A 189 6.10 -10.11 -19.57
C GLU A 189 6.04 -11.10 -18.41
N LYS A 190 7.04 -11.98 -18.30
CA LYS A 190 7.18 -12.92 -17.20
C LYS A 190 7.33 -12.19 -15.86
N ASP A 191 8.27 -11.25 -15.78
CA ASP A 191 8.53 -10.53 -14.55
C ASP A 191 7.35 -9.63 -14.17
N GLY A 192 6.72 -8.99 -15.17
CA GLY A 192 5.58 -8.12 -14.97
C GLY A 192 4.38 -8.82 -14.36
N LYS A 193 4.07 -10.04 -14.84
CA LYS A 193 3.04 -10.90 -14.25
C LYS A 193 3.33 -11.23 -12.79
N ILE A 194 4.59 -11.54 -12.45
CA ILE A 194 5.02 -11.82 -11.08
C ILE A 194 4.90 -10.57 -10.21
N TRP A 195 5.36 -9.41 -10.68
CA TRP A 195 5.24 -8.13 -9.95
C TRP A 195 3.79 -7.78 -9.65
N MET A 196 2.91 -7.82 -10.67
CA MET A 196 1.48 -7.59 -10.51
C MET A 196 0.88 -8.52 -9.46
N GLU A 197 1.10 -9.83 -9.58
CA GLU A 197 0.58 -10.81 -8.63
C GLU A 197 1.07 -10.54 -7.20
N LYS A 198 2.38 -10.33 -7.01
CA LYS A 198 2.97 -10.12 -5.68
C LYS A 198 2.47 -8.83 -5.02
N ILE A 199 2.36 -7.74 -5.77
CA ILE A 199 1.83 -6.47 -5.24
C ILE A 199 0.35 -6.62 -4.91
N LEU A 200 -0.45 -7.24 -5.79
CA LEU A 200 -1.87 -7.46 -5.54
C LEU A 200 -2.09 -8.33 -4.29
N ILE A 201 -1.31 -9.41 -4.11
CA ILE A 201 -1.38 -10.26 -2.91
C ILE A 201 -0.93 -9.49 -1.66
N ALA A 202 0.14 -8.71 -1.73
CA ALA A 202 0.59 -7.89 -0.60
C ALA A 202 -0.48 -6.87 -0.19
N ARG A 203 -1.15 -6.24 -1.15
CA ARG A 203 -2.28 -5.35 -0.86
C ARG A 203 -3.47 -6.10 -0.23
N SER A 204 -3.79 -7.32 -0.71
CA SER A 204 -4.80 -8.18 -0.07
C SER A 204 -4.48 -8.43 1.41
N TYR A 205 -3.21 -8.72 1.72
CA TYR A 205 -2.75 -8.90 3.09
C TYR A 205 -2.97 -7.65 3.94
N VAL A 206 -2.55 -6.48 3.44
CA VAL A 206 -2.71 -5.21 4.16
C VAL A 206 -4.19 -4.91 4.45
N LEU A 207 -5.06 -5.03 3.45
CA LEU A 207 -6.51 -4.81 3.61
C LEU A 207 -7.13 -5.74 4.65
N TYR A 208 -6.68 -7.00 4.70
CA TYR A 208 -7.14 -7.97 5.69
C TYR A 208 -6.71 -7.59 7.11
N GLN A 209 -5.46 -7.17 7.29
CA GLN A 209 -4.93 -6.76 8.58
C GLN A 209 -5.61 -5.49 9.08
N GLU A 210 -5.78 -4.48 8.22
CA GLU A 210 -6.48 -3.23 8.56
C GLU A 210 -7.92 -3.52 9.01
N LYS A 211 -8.65 -4.38 8.29
CA LYS A 211 -10.03 -4.76 8.68
C LYS A 211 -10.07 -5.59 9.95
N ASN A 212 -9.14 -6.52 10.17
CA ASN A 212 -9.13 -7.32 11.40
C ASN A 212 -8.77 -6.50 12.63
N ILE A 213 -7.90 -5.51 12.50
CA ILE A 213 -7.57 -4.61 13.62
C ILE A 213 -8.77 -3.70 13.92
N LEU A 214 -9.42 -3.16 12.89
CA LEU A 214 -10.54 -2.22 13.05
C LEU A 214 -11.87 -2.90 13.43
N PHE A 215 -12.09 -4.16 13.05
CA PHE A 215 -13.38 -4.86 13.27
C PHE A 215 -13.27 -6.16 14.10
N GLY A 216 -12.06 -6.62 14.43
CA GLY A 216 -11.81 -7.81 15.25
C GLY A 216 -12.00 -7.61 16.75
N SER A 217 -12.43 -6.42 17.19
CA SER A 217 -12.78 -6.12 18.59
C SER A 217 -14.24 -5.69 18.74
N LYS A 218 -15.18 -6.56 18.36
CA LYS A 218 -16.50 -6.55 19.02
C LYS A 218 -16.38 -7.44 20.27
N PRO A 219 -16.44 -6.89 21.50
CA PRO A 219 -16.73 -7.72 22.65
C PRO A 219 -18.19 -8.16 22.50
N SER A 220 -18.42 -9.38 22.02
CA SER A 220 -19.70 -10.04 22.20
C SER A 220 -19.90 -10.22 23.70
N GLY A 221 -20.60 -9.26 24.30
CA GLY A 221 -21.15 -9.39 25.64
C GLY A 221 -22.16 -10.52 25.64
N ASN A 222 -21.75 -11.67 26.19
CA ASN A 222 -22.48 -12.46 27.19
C ASN A 222 -21.84 -13.85 27.29
N GLY A 223 -20.96 -14.01 28.28
CA GLY A 223 -20.38 -15.26 28.71
C GLY A 223 -19.34 -14.99 29.78
N ALA A 224 -19.60 -15.44 31.01
CA ALA A 224 -18.78 -15.22 32.20
C ALA A 224 -17.32 -15.68 32.02
N PRO A 225 -16.37 -15.14 32.81
CA PRO A 225 -14.95 -15.30 32.56
C PRO A 225 -14.48 -16.67 33.08
N SER A 226 -13.91 -17.47 32.19
CA SER A 226 -13.15 -18.67 32.60
C SER A 226 -11.84 -18.76 31.85
N SER A 227 -10.78 -18.86 32.65
CA SER A 227 -9.40 -19.21 32.33
C SER A 227 -8.49 -18.09 31.82
N ASN A 228 -7.70 -17.61 32.79
CA ASN A 228 -6.40 -16.99 32.62
C ASN A 228 -5.57 -17.65 31.50
N THR A 229 -5.40 -16.96 30.38
CA THR A 229 -4.22 -17.14 29.52
C THR A 229 -3.29 -15.97 29.76
N VAL A 230 -2.54 -16.10 30.86
CA VAL A 230 -1.35 -15.31 31.13
C VAL A 230 -0.40 -15.50 29.95
N LEU A 231 -0.04 -14.39 29.30
CA LEU A 231 1.06 -14.30 28.35
C LEU A 231 2.34 -14.85 29.02
N SER A 232 2.72 -16.07 28.65
CA SER A 232 3.99 -16.68 29.05
C SER A 232 5.13 -15.91 28.40
N ARG A 233 5.76 -15.01 29.16
CA ARG A 233 7.06 -14.44 28.83
C ARG A 233 8.11 -15.54 28.98
N THR A 234 8.71 -15.95 27.87
CA THR A 234 9.86 -16.85 27.84
C THR A 234 10.99 -16.29 28.71
N GLY A 235 11.28 -16.96 29.82
CA GLY A 235 12.31 -16.56 30.76
C GLY A 235 13.71 -16.75 30.18
N THR A 236 14.48 -15.66 30.08
CA THR A 236 15.93 -15.70 29.93
C THR A 236 16.56 -16.25 31.21
N ARG A 237 17.12 -17.45 31.15
CA ARG A 237 17.98 -18.00 32.22
C ARG A 237 19.36 -17.34 32.14
N LYS A 238 19.74 -16.58 33.17
CA LYS A 238 21.13 -16.19 33.46
C LYS A 238 21.68 -17.15 34.51
N SER A 239 22.73 -17.90 34.16
CA SER A 239 23.63 -18.50 35.14
C SER A 239 24.73 -17.49 35.52
N SER A 240 25.12 -17.59 36.78
CA SER A 240 25.98 -16.73 37.58
C SER A 240 27.46 -16.64 37.17
N SER A 241 28.05 -15.44 37.22
CA SER A 241 29.21 -15.14 38.09
C SER A 241 29.61 -13.64 38.05
N SER A 242 29.81 -13.08 39.25
CA SER A 242 30.68 -11.96 39.66
C SER A 242 30.89 -10.73 38.75
N ALA A 243 30.41 -9.57 39.19
CA ALA A 243 31.24 -8.41 39.58
C ALA A 243 30.38 -7.13 39.73
N GLN A 244 30.80 -6.26 40.64
CA GLN A 244 30.08 -5.14 41.23
C GLN A 244 29.59 -4.04 40.27
N ARG A 245 28.41 -3.50 40.62
CA ARG A 245 27.88 -2.20 40.18
C ARG A 245 28.51 -1.09 41.04
N PRO A 246 28.53 0.17 40.58
CA PRO A 246 27.56 1.09 41.17
C PRO A 246 26.79 1.93 40.14
N VAL A 247 25.60 2.32 40.60
CA VAL A 247 24.53 3.01 39.86
C VAL A 247 24.70 4.50 40.08
N GLN A 248 24.54 5.32 39.03
CA GLN A 248 24.23 6.74 39.21
C GLN A 248 22.75 7.01 38.93
N PRO A 249 22.08 7.87 39.71
CA PRO A 249 20.66 8.15 39.56
C PRO A 249 20.39 9.19 38.45
N LEU A 250 19.28 8.98 37.75
CA LEU A 250 18.77 9.86 36.69
C LEU A 250 18.09 11.09 37.30
N VAL A 251 18.52 12.29 36.92
CA VAL A 251 17.94 13.56 37.39
C VAL A 251 16.70 13.92 36.55
N ASN A 252 15.62 14.26 37.23
CA ASN A 252 14.32 14.63 36.65
C ASN A 252 14.31 16.13 36.31
N MET A 253 14.03 16.53 35.05
CA MET A 253 13.84 17.93 34.68
C MET A 253 12.35 18.32 34.56
N PRO A 254 11.93 19.49 35.09
CA PRO A 254 10.57 19.99 34.95
C PRO A 254 10.35 20.76 33.62
N PRO A 255 9.08 20.94 33.18
CA PRO A 255 8.77 21.59 31.92
C PRO A 255 8.82 23.12 32.06
N VAL A 256 9.32 23.81 31.04
CA VAL A 256 9.37 25.28 30.99
C VAL A 256 8.22 25.78 30.11
N PHE A 257 7.21 26.39 30.74
CA PHE A 257 6.30 27.33 30.09
C PHE A 257 6.20 28.62 30.92
N MET A 258 6.16 29.74 30.20
CA MET A 258 5.77 31.11 30.55
C MET A 258 6.85 32.14 30.96
N ALA A 259 6.94 33.13 30.06
CA ALA A 259 6.92 34.58 30.27
C ALA A 259 8.13 35.34 30.86
N SER A 260 8.65 36.23 30.00
CA SER A 260 9.06 37.62 30.27
C SER A 260 10.13 37.90 31.34
N ALA A 261 11.34 38.22 30.89
CA ALA A 261 12.06 39.46 31.23
C ALA A 261 13.47 39.43 30.62
N VAL A 262 13.82 40.46 29.85
CA VAL A 262 15.18 40.74 29.38
C VAL A 262 15.97 41.35 30.54
N PRO A 263 17.22 40.93 30.76
CA PRO A 263 18.29 41.92 30.79
C PRO A 263 19.54 41.50 30.01
N SER A 264 20.31 42.52 29.65
CA SER A 264 21.37 42.59 28.65
C SER A 264 22.77 42.11 29.08
N LEU A 265 23.48 41.50 28.10
CA LEU A 265 24.95 41.39 27.88
C LEU A 265 25.77 40.42 28.77
N PRO A 266 26.98 39.93 28.35
CA PRO A 266 27.75 40.17 27.12
C PRO A 266 28.15 38.89 26.34
N HIS A 267 28.77 39.06 25.16
CA HIS A 267 29.30 38.00 24.30
C HIS A 267 30.17 36.98 25.05
N ALA A 268 29.69 35.73 25.13
CA ALA A 268 30.49 34.57 25.51
C ALA A 268 30.53 33.58 24.35
N ASN A 269 31.74 33.21 23.96
CA ASN A 269 32.05 32.31 22.85
C ASN A 269 31.29 30.97 22.97
N VAL A 270 30.53 30.65 21.92
CA VAL A 270 29.60 29.50 21.86
C VAL A 270 30.31 28.16 21.61
N PHE A 271 31.65 28.14 21.50
CA PHE A 271 32.38 26.93 21.11
C PHE A 271 33.46 26.56 22.13
N GLU A 272 33.51 25.27 22.46
CA GLU A 272 34.54 24.70 23.32
C GLU A 272 35.95 24.75 22.67
N PRO A 273 37.03 24.86 23.47
CA PRO A 273 38.40 24.84 22.97
C PRO A 273 38.69 23.54 22.24
N GLY A 274 38.95 23.61 20.93
CA GLY A 274 39.26 22.46 20.07
C GLY A 274 38.27 22.22 18.91
N SER A 275 37.20 23.01 18.81
CA SER A 275 36.24 22.92 17.70
C SER A 275 36.83 23.40 16.36
N LEU A 276 36.65 22.59 15.31
CA LEU A 276 37.04 22.87 13.92
C LEU A 276 36.29 24.04 13.26
N LEU A 277 35.28 24.60 13.93
CA LEU A 277 34.50 25.77 13.47
C LEU A 277 35.08 27.11 13.95
N SER A 278 36.23 27.12 14.65
CA SER A 278 36.87 28.33 15.17
C SER A 278 37.79 29.05 14.17
N ARG A 279 37.87 28.60 12.90
CA ARG A 279 38.74 29.22 11.88
C ARG A 279 38.02 29.43 10.56
N GLN A 280 37.57 30.65 10.33
CA GLN A 280 38.06 31.51 9.24
C GLN A 280 37.38 32.89 9.33
N THR A 281 38.21 33.90 9.59
CA THR A 281 38.09 35.24 9.01
C THR A 281 38.39 35.19 7.52
#